data_AF-A0A4Q5UKH9-F1
#
_entry.id   AF-A0A4Q5UKH9-F1
#
_cell.length_a   1.000
_cell.length_b   1.000
_cell.length_c   1.000
_cell.angle_alpha   90.00
_cell.angle_beta   90.00
_cell.angle_gamma   90.00
#
_symmetry.space_group_name_H-M   'P 1'
#
loop_
_entity.id
_entity.type
_entity.pdbx_description
1 polymer ?
#
loop_
_entity_poly.entity_id
_entity_poly.type
_entity_poly.pdbx_seq_one_letter_code
_entity_poly.pdbx_strand_id
1 'polypeptide(L)'
;GELISILNRTVTALEKVQDKKNGLWWDILDQPTTPKNYLESSASSMFVYGIAKGVRLGYLPAGKLSIAQKGYQGLVKQFIRTENGLTNLEGTVQVSGLGGKPYRDGSVAYYLGEPVITNDPKGVGSFIKAAAEMEMISSVKLGKGKTILLDNYFNHETTKDITGTTIQTHYVWEQKDNGGYNFLGNIFEQYGVQTKSLRQAPNADNLKDAAVYFLIDPDWPKENKKPNYIEEQHMDAIYSWVKAGGVLMMFANDSNNVEFKNYNKLAGKFGIQFNESSPRNLVKGNDYPTGTISIPKGNEIFRTAKNIYVKEISTLSVQAPAKSILSDKGDVIAAVSRVGKGTVFAIGDPWLYNEYLDGRKLPAHLENFQAAHDLVRWLIKQTN
;
A
#
# COMPACT_ATOMS: atom_id res chain seq x y z
N GLY A 1 12.27 8.09 -17.78
CA GLY A 1 12.34 9.54 -17.53
C GLY A 1 13.70 9.91 -16.96
N GLU A 2 14.04 11.21 -16.97
CA GLU A 2 15.35 11.73 -16.54
C GLU A 2 15.73 11.33 -15.11
N LEU A 3 14.79 11.41 -14.16
CA LEU A 3 15.02 11.02 -12.76
C LEU A 3 15.41 9.54 -12.60
N ILE A 4 14.79 8.65 -13.38
CA ILE A 4 15.13 7.22 -13.37
C ILE A 4 16.56 7.01 -13.93
N SER A 5 16.95 7.78 -14.95
CA SER A 5 18.30 7.73 -15.49
C SER A 5 19.34 8.21 -14.47
N ILE A 6 19.04 9.30 -13.76
CA ILE A 6 19.88 9.80 -12.65
C ILE A 6 20.03 8.73 -11.57
N LEU A 7 18.93 8.11 -11.12
CA LEU A 7 18.97 7.03 -10.14
C LEU A 7 19.86 5.87 -10.60
N ASN A 8 19.72 5.42 -11.85
CA ASN A 8 20.54 4.32 -12.39
C ASN A 8 22.04 4.68 -12.44
N ARG A 9 22.38 5.91 -12.82
CA ARG A 9 23.78 6.39 -12.82
C ARG A 9 24.34 6.49 -11.39
N THR A 10 23.57 7.05 -10.46
CA THR A 10 23.95 7.15 -9.05
C THR A 10 24.22 5.78 -8.45
N VAL A 11 23.32 4.81 -8.62
CA VAL A 11 23.49 3.45 -8.09
C VAL A 11 24.70 2.75 -8.73
N THR A 12 24.95 2.99 -10.02
CA THR A 12 26.15 2.46 -10.69
C THR A 12 27.44 3.07 -10.15
N ALA A 13 27.43 4.34 -9.76
CA ALA A 13 28.57 4.97 -9.10
C ALA A 13 28.76 4.43 -7.67
N LEU A 14 27.68 4.33 -6.89
CA LEU A 14 27.70 3.78 -5.53
C LEU A 14 28.21 2.35 -5.47
N GLU A 15 27.86 1.51 -6.46
CA GLU A 15 28.37 0.14 -6.56
C GLU A 15 29.90 0.07 -6.67
N LYS A 16 30.53 1.04 -7.35
CA LYS A 16 32.00 1.07 -7.52
C LYS A 16 32.72 1.42 -6.22
N VAL A 17 32.08 2.18 -5.34
CA VAL A 17 32.65 2.66 -4.07
C VAL A 17 32.08 1.93 -2.84
N GLN A 18 31.28 0.88 -3.04
CA GLN A 18 30.84 0.01 -1.95
C GLN A 18 32.04 -0.81 -1.46
N ASP A 19 32.31 -0.77 -0.15
CA ASP A 19 33.39 -1.54 0.44
C ASP A 19 33.12 -3.05 0.30
N LYS A 20 34.07 -3.77 -0.29
CA LYS A 20 33.91 -5.21 -0.61
C LYS A 20 33.92 -6.11 0.64
N LYS A 21 34.52 -5.66 1.74
CA LYS A 21 34.71 -6.47 2.96
C LYS A 21 33.46 -6.42 3.84
N ASN A 22 32.85 -5.25 3.98
CA ASN A 22 31.73 -5.04 4.90
C ASN A 22 30.41 -4.69 4.20
N GLY A 23 30.44 -4.34 2.91
CA GLY A 23 29.24 -3.99 2.12
C GLY A 23 28.73 -2.56 2.38
N LEU A 24 29.42 -1.76 3.16
CA LEU A 24 29.02 -0.40 3.55
C LEU A 24 29.77 0.64 2.71
N TRP A 25 29.50 1.91 3.00
CA TRP A 25 30.14 3.05 2.39
C TRP A 25 30.88 3.89 3.43
N TRP A 26 32.03 4.42 3.03
CA TRP A 26 32.84 5.33 3.81
C TRP A 26 32.24 6.74 3.81
N ASP A 27 32.47 7.53 4.85
CA ASP A 27 32.02 8.93 4.94
C ASP A 27 32.52 9.74 3.74
N ILE A 28 33.83 9.65 3.46
CA ILE A 28 34.40 10.09 2.18
C ILE A 28 34.52 8.88 1.24
N LEU A 29 33.54 8.75 0.34
CA LEU A 29 33.30 7.56 -0.50
C LEU A 29 34.51 7.13 -1.35
N ASP A 30 35.25 8.09 -1.90
CA ASP A 30 36.37 7.85 -2.83
C ASP A 30 37.74 7.84 -2.13
N GLN A 31 37.77 7.99 -0.80
CA GLN A 31 39.01 8.02 -0.02
C GLN A 31 39.02 6.99 1.14
N PRO A 32 38.79 5.69 0.86
CA PRO A 32 38.66 4.66 1.90
C PRO A 32 39.96 4.44 2.71
N THR A 33 41.12 4.86 2.18
CA THR A 33 42.42 4.73 2.83
C THR A 33 42.84 5.98 3.62
N THR A 34 42.05 7.04 3.60
CA THR A 34 42.37 8.27 4.34
C THR A 34 42.33 7.98 5.85
N PRO A 35 43.38 8.37 6.61
CA PRO A 35 43.39 8.17 8.05
C PRO A 35 42.16 8.78 8.73
N LYS A 36 41.57 8.04 9.67
CA LYS A 36 40.34 8.40 10.41
C LYS A 36 39.04 8.43 9.60
N ASN A 37 39.07 8.10 8.30
CA ASN A 37 37.83 7.81 7.60
C ASN A 37 37.14 6.60 8.25
N TYR A 38 35.81 6.56 8.17
CA TYR A 38 34.98 5.58 8.86
C TYR A 38 33.81 5.18 7.98
N LEU A 39 33.26 4.00 8.25
CA LEU A 39 32.01 3.58 7.62
C LEU A 39 30.87 4.35 8.27
N GLU A 40 30.03 4.98 7.47
CA GLU A 40 28.99 5.88 7.96
C GLU A 40 27.62 5.19 7.83
N SER A 41 26.87 5.15 8.93
CA SER A 41 25.66 4.33 9.02
C SER A 41 24.43 4.98 8.38
N SER A 42 24.29 6.30 8.40
CA SER A 42 23.11 7.00 7.87
C SER A 42 23.06 7.03 6.34
N ALA A 43 24.16 7.38 5.68
CA ALA A 43 24.37 7.34 4.24
C ALA A 43 24.28 5.91 3.72
N SER A 44 24.95 4.95 4.37
CA SER A 44 24.82 3.53 4.01
C SER A 44 23.36 3.06 4.10
N SER A 45 22.62 3.49 5.13
CA SER A 45 21.18 3.21 5.25
C SER A 45 20.37 3.84 4.13
N MET A 46 20.63 5.10 3.77
CA MET A 46 19.93 5.78 2.67
C MET A 46 20.24 5.16 1.30
N PHE A 47 21.46 4.67 1.08
CA PHE A 47 21.81 3.93 -0.14
C PHE A 47 21.07 2.60 -0.21
N VAL A 48 21.06 1.83 0.88
CA VAL A 48 20.26 0.60 0.97
C VAL A 48 18.80 0.90 0.69
N TYR A 49 18.21 1.88 1.38
CA TYR A 49 16.83 2.32 1.19
C TYR A 49 16.52 2.67 -0.26
N GLY A 50 17.31 3.55 -0.88
CA GLY A 50 17.06 4.03 -2.24
C GLY A 50 17.19 2.91 -3.28
N ILE A 51 18.19 2.04 -3.14
CA ILE A 51 18.39 0.91 -4.06
C ILE A 51 17.27 -0.13 -3.89
N ALA A 52 16.97 -0.51 -2.64
CA ALA A 52 15.94 -1.47 -2.28
C ALA A 52 14.56 -1.04 -2.82
N LYS A 53 14.16 0.20 -2.52
CA LYS A 53 12.91 0.79 -3.00
C LYS A 53 12.89 0.91 -4.54
N GLY A 54 13.99 1.35 -5.13
CA GLY A 54 14.10 1.50 -6.58
C GLY A 54 13.94 0.16 -7.31
N VAL A 55 14.45 -0.94 -6.74
CA VAL A 55 14.22 -2.28 -7.29
C VAL A 55 12.77 -2.71 -7.09
N ARG A 56 12.20 -2.54 -5.88
CA ARG A 56 10.82 -2.92 -5.57
C ARG A 56 9.81 -2.27 -6.50
N LEU A 57 9.98 -0.97 -6.77
CA LEU A 57 9.09 -0.20 -7.66
C LEU A 57 9.44 -0.35 -9.15
N GLY A 58 10.47 -1.13 -9.51
CA GLY A 58 10.87 -1.37 -10.89
C GLY A 58 11.62 -0.21 -11.58
N TYR A 59 12.11 0.77 -10.82
CA TYR A 59 12.94 1.87 -11.34
C TYR A 59 14.41 1.48 -11.54
N LEU A 60 14.85 0.42 -10.87
CA LEU A 60 16.18 -0.17 -11.00
C LEU A 60 16.09 -1.62 -11.48
N PRO A 61 17.08 -2.11 -12.23
CA PRO A 61 17.17 -3.52 -12.59
C PRO A 61 17.21 -4.42 -11.36
N ALA A 62 16.52 -5.57 -11.40
CA ALA A 62 16.45 -6.50 -10.27
C ALA A 62 17.83 -6.95 -9.75
N GLY A 63 18.83 -7.04 -10.63
CA GLY A 63 20.21 -7.38 -10.26
C GLY A 63 20.88 -6.39 -9.30
N LYS A 64 20.40 -5.13 -9.23
CA LYS A 64 20.93 -4.14 -8.29
C LYS A 64 20.55 -4.42 -6.83
N LEU A 65 19.61 -5.32 -6.59
CA LEU A 65 19.19 -5.70 -5.24
C LEU A 65 20.35 -6.27 -4.40
N SER A 66 21.31 -6.96 -5.03
CA SER A 66 22.46 -7.52 -4.31
C SER A 66 23.30 -6.45 -3.61
N ILE A 67 23.31 -5.21 -4.13
CA ILE A 67 24.01 -4.08 -3.51
C ILE A 67 23.33 -3.72 -2.18
N ALA A 68 22.01 -3.57 -2.19
CA ALA A 68 21.23 -3.27 -0.99
C ALA A 68 21.28 -4.41 0.03
N GLN A 69 21.24 -5.68 -0.42
CA GLN A 69 21.36 -6.84 0.46
C GLN A 69 22.70 -6.86 1.22
N LYS A 70 23.82 -6.64 0.50
CA LYS A 70 25.15 -6.54 1.11
C LYS A 70 25.23 -5.37 2.09
N GLY A 71 24.72 -4.20 1.69
CA GLY A 71 24.69 -3.02 2.54
C GLY A 71 23.87 -3.24 3.81
N TYR A 72 22.69 -3.85 3.70
CA TYR A 72 21.84 -4.12 4.85
C TYR A 72 22.47 -5.13 5.83
N GLN A 73 23.07 -6.20 5.31
CA GLN A 73 23.84 -7.14 6.13
C GLN A 73 25.00 -6.45 6.85
N GLY A 74 25.71 -5.57 6.14
CA GLY A 74 26.75 -4.72 6.70
C GLY A 74 26.23 -3.82 7.83
N LEU A 75 25.09 -3.15 7.63
CA LEU A 75 24.49 -2.24 8.60
C LEU A 75 24.15 -2.98 9.91
N VAL A 76 23.44 -4.10 9.79
CA VAL A 76 23.05 -4.92 10.95
C VAL A 76 24.28 -5.42 11.69
N LYS A 77 25.30 -5.92 10.97
CA LYS A 77 26.52 -6.45 11.59
C LYS A 77 27.35 -5.34 12.26
N GLN A 78 27.55 -4.22 11.58
CA GLN A 78 28.50 -3.20 11.98
C GLN A 78 27.94 -2.24 13.02
N PHE A 79 26.65 -1.87 12.93
CA PHE A 79 26.11 -0.72 13.66
C PHE A 79 24.95 -1.02 14.59
N ILE A 80 24.34 -2.20 14.52
CA ILE A 80 23.26 -2.57 15.45
C ILE A 80 23.84 -3.28 16.66
N ARG A 81 23.48 -2.79 17.85
CA ARG A 81 23.85 -3.36 19.15
C ARG A 81 22.62 -3.49 20.03
N THR A 82 22.58 -4.54 20.85
CA THR A 82 21.55 -4.71 21.87
C THR A 82 22.18 -4.63 23.25
N GLU A 83 21.75 -3.66 24.04
CA GLU A 83 22.27 -3.40 25.38
C GLU A 83 21.09 -3.12 26.31
N ASN A 84 21.05 -3.76 27.48
CA ASN A 84 19.97 -3.60 28.48
C ASN A 84 18.54 -3.81 27.93
N GLY A 85 18.38 -4.69 26.93
CA GLY A 85 17.10 -4.94 26.27
C GLY A 85 16.68 -3.85 25.27
N LEU A 86 17.50 -2.83 25.04
CA LEU A 86 17.29 -1.78 24.04
C LEU A 86 18.18 -2.02 22.83
N THR A 87 17.73 -1.59 21.66
CA THR A 87 18.49 -1.67 20.40
C THR A 87 19.03 -0.29 20.04
N ASN A 88 20.34 -0.21 19.82
CA ASN A 88 21.08 0.99 19.48
C ASN A 88 21.58 0.93 18.02
N LEU A 89 21.56 2.08 17.34
CA LEU A 89 22.24 2.31 16.08
C LEU A 89 23.48 3.17 16.32
N GLU A 90 24.66 2.65 16.01
CA GLU A 90 25.94 3.34 16.11
C GLU A 90 26.39 3.93 14.76
N GLY A 91 27.51 4.67 14.76
CA GLY A 91 28.24 5.01 13.53
C GLY A 91 27.62 6.11 12.68
N THR A 92 26.72 6.93 13.24
CA THR A 92 26.12 8.07 12.54
C THR A 92 26.85 9.36 12.84
N VAL A 93 27.21 10.12 11.83
CA VAL A 93 27.73 11.49 12.01
C VAL A 93 26.63 12.42 12.54
N GLN A 94 26.94 13.23 13.56
CA GLN A 94 25.94 14.07 14.22
C GLN A 94 25.35 15.11 13.24
N VAL A 95 26.21 15.93 12.64
CA VAL A 95 25.87 16.90 11.57
C VAL A 95 27.15 17.17 10.77
N SER A 96 27.03 17.22 9.45
CA SER A 96 28.03 17.85 8.59
C SER A 96 27.33 18.80 7.62
N GLY A 97 28.01 19.85 7.18
CA GLY A 97 27.48 20.69 6.12
C GLY A 97 28.51 21.64 5.53
N LEU A 98 28.06 22.51 4.63
CA LEU A 98 28.93 23.46 3.93
C LEU A 98 28.53 24.90 4.25
N GLY A 99 29.51 25.79 4.34
CA GLY A 99 29.33 27.20 4.68
C GLY A 99 28.87 27.45 6.12
N GLY A 100 28.15 28.55 6.36
CA GLY A 100 27.67 28.93 7.70
C GLY A 100 28.70 29.68 8.56
N LYS A 101 28.41 29.79 9.87
CA LYS A 101 29.28 30.40 10.88
C LYS A 101 29.31 29.50 12.14
N PRO A 102 30.49 29.01 12.59
CA PRO A 102 31.79 29.09 11.90
C PRO A 102 31.75 28.48 10.50
N TYR A 103 32.65 28.92 9.61
CA TYR A 103 32.63 28.51 8.21
C TYR A 103 33.05 27.05 8.07
N ARG A 104 32.18 26.23 7.49
CA ARG A 104 32.45 24.82 7.17
C ARG A 104 32.98 24.74 5.74
N ASP A 105 34.27 24.47 5.60
CA ASP A 105 35.03 24.61 4.35
C ASP A 105 34.92 23.42 3.39
N GLY A 106 34.32 22.31 3.84
CA GLY A 106 34.20 21.09 3.04
C GLY A 106 35.52 20.32 2.90
N SER A 107 36.53 20.62 3.71
CA SER A 107 37.77 19.85 3.74
C SER A 107 37.55 18.45 4.30
N VAL A 108 38.41 17.50 3.91
CA VAL A 108 38.43 16.15 4.49
C VAL A 108 38.60 16.21 6.01
N ALA A 109 39.46 17.12 6.50
CA ALA A 109 39.67 17.32 7.93
C ALA A 109 38.40 17.80 8.65
N TYR A 110 37.60 18.65 8.00
CA TYR A 110 36.31 19.10 8.52
C TYR A 110 35.34 17.92 8.66
N TYR A 111 35.08 17.17 7.58
CA TYR A 111 34.15 16.03 7.62
C TYR A 111 34.57 14.94 8.60
N LEU A 112 35.85 14.58 8.62
CA LEU A 112 36.39 13.56 9.54
C LEU A 112 36.58 14.07 10.99
N GLY A 113 36.32 15.35 11.23
CA GLY A 113 36.37 15.97 12.56
C GLY A 113 35.02 15.99 13.27
N GLU A 114 33.92 15.75 12.55
CA GLU A 114 32.58 15.77 13.13
C GLU A 114 32.33 14.57 14.07
N PRO A 115 31.61 14.74 15.18
CA PRO A 115 31.32 13.64 16.09
C PRO A 115 30.48 12.55 15.43
N VAL A 116 30.88 11.29 15.65
CA VAL A 116 30.10 10.10 15.32
C VAL A 116 29.45 9.58 16.59
N ILE A 117 28.13 9.49 16.61
CA ILE A 117 27.35 9.24 17.81
C ILE A 117 26.36 8.08 17.64
N THR A 118 25.87 7.58 18.77
CA THR A 118 24.84 6.55 18.84
C THR A 118 23.45 7.19 18.84
N ASN A 119 22.52 6.58 18.12
CA ASN A 119 21.11 6.96 18.05
C ASN A 119 20.87 8.40 17.57
N ASP A 120 21.72 8.93 16.67
CA ASP A 120 21.37 10.18 16.00
C ASP A 120 20.04 9.99 15.24
N PRO A 121 19.03 10.85 15.42
CA PRO A 121 17.71 10.68 14.82
C PRO A 121 17.71 10.55 13.28
N LYS A 122 18.68 11.20 12.60
CA LYS A 122 18.82 11.16 11.14
C LYS A 122 19.30 9.79 10.68
N GLY A 123 20.24 9.19 11.43
CA GLY A 123 20.69 7.82 11.23
C GLY A 123 19.60 6.81 11.52
N VAL A 124 18.94 6.93 12.68
CA VAL A 124 17.85 6.03 13.11
C VAL A 124 16.72 6.01 12.08
N GLY A 125 16.25 7.18 11.65
CA GLY A 125 15.20 7.28 10.63
C GLY A 125 15.63 6.67 9.28
N SER A 126 16.89 6.85 8.89
CA SER A 126 17.45 6.28 7.67
C SER A 126 17.51 4.75 7.75
N PHE A 127 17.97 4.19 8.89
CA PHE A 127 18.04 2.76 9.11
C PHE A 127 16.65 2.11 9.13
N ILE A 128 15.65 2.73 9.79
CA ILE A 128 14.27 2.23 9.80
C ILE A 128 13.71 2.14 8.37
N LYS A 129 13.94 3.16 7.54
CA LYS A 129 13.56 3.15 6.12
C LYS A 129 14.23 2.01 5.37
N ALA A 130 15.53 1.81 5.58
CA ALA A 130 16.29 0.73 4.95
C ALA A 130 15.76 -0.65 5.37
N ALA A 131 15.58 -0.86 6.68
CA ALA A 131 15.07 -2.11 7.24
C ALA A 131 13.67 -2.44 6.73
N ALA A 132 12.76 -1.45 6.73
CA ALA A 132 11.41 -1.63 6.20
C ALA A 132 11.42 -2.05 4.73
N GLU A 133 12.20 -1.40 3.87
CA GLU A 133 12.29 -1.80 2.46
C GLU A 133 12.86 -3.21 2.30
N MET A 134 13.91 -3.56 3.07
CA MET A 134 14.52 -4.89 3.02
C MET A 134 13.60 -6.00 3.51
N GLU A 135 12.73 -5.72 4.48
CA GLU A 135 11.67 -6.64 4.93
C GLU A 135 10.63 -6.86 3.82
N MET A 136 10.13 -5.77 3.22
CA MET A 136 9.11 -5.80 2.17
C MET A 136 9.59 -6.53 0.90
N ILE A 137 10.88 -6.47 0.57
CA ILE A 137 11.43 -7.04 -0.66
C ILE A 137 11.19 -8.55 -0.81
N SER A 138 11.11 -9.27 0.30
CA SER A 138 10.85 -10.71 0.29
C SER A 138 9.48 -11.08 -0.31
N SER A 139 8.50 -10.16 -0.23
CA SER A 139 7.11 -10.39 -0.62
C SER A 139 6.76 -9.86 -2.02
N VAL A 140 7.62 -9.01 -2.61
CA VAL A 140 7.43 -8.38 -3.93
C VAL A 140 7.17 -9.39 -5.06
N LYS A 141 7.75 -10.59 -4.96
CA LYS A 141 7.58 -11.63 -5.98
C LYS A 141 6.16 -12.20 -6.04
N LEU A 142 5.34 -12.01 -5.00
CA LEU A 142 4.00 -12.61 -4.93
C LEU A 142 3.05 -12.01 -5.96
N GLY A 143 3.08 -10.70 -6.13
CA GLY A 143 2.22 -9.94 -7.04
C GLY A 143 2.93 -9.39 -8.27
N LYS A 144 4.21 -9.70 -8.46
CA LYS A 144 5.02 -9.16 -9.56
C LYS A 144 4.35 -9.40 -10.93
N GLY A 145 4.25 -8.33 -11.71
CA GLY A 145 3.66 -8.36 -13.05
C GLY A 145 2.13 -8.26 -13.06
N LYS A 146 1.50 -8.21 -11.88
CA LYS A 146 0.05 -8.03 -11.74
C LYS A 146 -0.25 -6.55 -11.58
N THR A 147 -1.41 -6.14 -12.08
CA THR A 147 -1.94 -4.79 -11.92
C THR A 147 -3.31 -4.85 -11.23
N ILE A 148 -3.53 -3.97 -10.26
CA ILE A 148 -4.85 -3.63 -9.76
C ILE A 148 -5.32 -2.33 -10.40
N LEU A 149 -6.52 -2.35 -10.98
CA LEU A 149 -7.23 -1.17 -11.46
C LEU A 149 -8.23 -0.73 -10.40
N LEU A 150 -8.10 0.48 -9.89
CA LEU A 150 -9.14 1.14 -9.10
C LEU A 150 -10.11 1.83 -10.02
N ASP A 151 -11.40 1.65 -9.77
CA ASP A 151 -12.42 2.41 -10.45
C ASP A 151 -12.33 3.89 -10.10
N ASN A 152 -12.27 4.72 -11.13
CA ASN A 152 -12.29 6.17 -11.03
C ASN A 152 -13.32 6.76 -12.02
N TYR A 153 -14.16 5.89 -12.60
CA TYR A 153 -15.16 6.26 -13.59
C TYR A 153 -16.56 6.29 -12.98
N PHE A 154 -16.96 5.25 -12.24
CA PHE A 154 -18.25 5.21 -11.55
C PHE A 154 -18.19 5.90 -10.19
N ASN A 155 -17.09 5.73 -9.44
CA ASN A 155 -16.75 6.64 -8.34
C ASN A 155 -15.93 7.80 -8.90
N HIS A 156 -16.53 8.99 -8.98
CA HIS A 156 -15.98 10.16 -9.67
C HIS A 156 -16.30 11.46 -8.94
N GLU A 157 -16.05 11.49 -7.64
CA GLU A 157 -16.07 12.71 -6.87
C GLU A 157 -14.91 13.64 -7.25
N THR A 158 -15.17 14.95 -7.31
CA THR A 158 -14.16 15.95 -7.67
C THR A 158 -14.13 17.10 -6.69
N THR A 159 -12.95 17.67 -6.49
CA THR A 159 -12.73 18.85 -5.66
C THR A 159 -11.78 19.83 -6.34
N LYS A 160 -11.62 21.02 -5.77
CA LYS A 160 -10.62 22.01 -6.19
C LYS A 160 -9.39 21.88 -5.31
N ASP A 161 -8.22 21.74 -5.92
CA ASP A 161 -6.96 21.81 -5.19
C ASP A 161 -6.59 23.26 -4.81
N ILE A 162 -5.45 23.44 -4.15
CA ILE A 162 -4.96 24.77 -3.72
C ILE A 162 -4.67 25.73 -4.88
N THR A 163 -4.57 25.22 -6.11
CA THR A 163 -4.37 26.03 -7.33
C THR A 163 -5.69 26.35 -8.04
N GLY A 164 -6.81 25.81 -7.55
CA GLY A 164 -8.12 25.92 -8.19
C GLY A 164 -8.34 24.90 -9.32
N THR A 165 -7.42 23.96 -9.50
CA THR A 165 -7.52 22.88 -10.49
C THR A 165 -8.54 21.85 -10.00
N THR A 166 -9.45 21.41 -10.88
CA THR A 166 -10.35 20.30 -10.53
C THR A 166 -9.55 19.01 -10.54
N ILE A 167 -9.55 18.30 -9.43
CA ILE A 167 -8.95 16.99 -9.28
C ILE A 167 -10.00 15.99 -8.82
N GLN A 168 -9.80 14.72 -9.14
CA GLN A 168 -10.58 13.65 -8.55
C GLN A 168 -10.17 13.46 -7.09
N THR A 169 -11.15 13.19 -6.23
CA THR A 169 -10.98 13.01 -4.79
C THR A 169 -11.86 11.87 -4.32
N HIS A 170 -11.62 11.44 -3.08
CA HIS A 170 -12.37 10.42 -2.37
C HIS A 170 -12.16 9.05 -3.01
N TYR A 171 -11.67 8.10 -2.22
CA TYR A 171 -11.31 6.76 -2.69
C TYR A 171 -10.37 6.71 -3.89
N VAL A 172 -9.34 7.57 -3.92
CA VAL A 172 -8.28 7.53 -4.95
C VAL A 172 -6.92 7.13 -4.39
N TRP A 173 -6.05 6.53 -5.21
CA TRP A 173 -4.72 6.05 -4.78
C TRP A 173 -3.80 7.18 -4.30
N GLU A 174 -3.89 8.35 -4.93
CA GLU A 174 -3.00 9.48 -4.71
C GLU A 174 -3.32 10.26 -3.43
N GLN A 175 -4.55 10.14 -2.92
CA GLN A 175 -5.01 10.89 -1.75
C GLN A 175 -4.49 10.27 -0.47
N LYS A 176 -3.81 11.09 0.35
CA LYS A 176 -3.12 10.67 1.58
C LYS A 176 -3.84 11.08 2.87
N ASP A 177 -4.87 11.92 2.77
CA ASP A 177 -5.73 12.22 3.91
C ASP A 177 -6.68 11.04 4.19
N ASN A 178 -7.61 11.21 5.13
CA ASN A 178 -8.48 10.15 5.58
C ASN A 178 -9.24 9.45 4.45
N GLY A 179 -9.73 10.17 3.43
CA GLY A 179 -10.65 9.65 2.41
C GLY A 179 -9.99 8.88 1.26
N GLY A 180 -8.67 8.79 1.22
CA GLY A 180 -7.96 8.14 0.11
C GLY A 180 -7.67 6.65 0.32
N TYR A 181 -7.13 6.01 -0.72
CA TYR A 181 -6.68 4.60 -0.70
C TYR A 181 -5.15 4.46 -0.75
N ASN A 182 -4.39 5.52 -0.49
CA ASN A 182 -2.93 5.48 -0.57
C ASN A 182 -2.30 4.35 0.25
N PHE A 183 -2.77 4.11 1.47
CA PHE A 183 -2.25 3.04 2.33
C PHE A 183 -2.53 1.64 1.76
N LEU A 184 -3.74 1.40 1.26
CA LEU A 184 -4.06 0.12 0.61
C LEU A 184 -3.22 -0.06 -0.67
N GLY A 185 -3.05 0.99 -1.46
CA GLY A 185 -2.19 0.99 -2.64
C GLY A 185 -0.74 0.64 -2.28
N ASN A 186 -0.21 1.20 -1.19
CA ASN A 186 1.11 0.86 -0.68
C ASN A 186 1.20 -0.63 -0.30
N ILE A 187 0.17 -1.23 0.30
CA ILE A 187 0.14 -2.68 0.62
C ILE A 187 0.19 -3.52 -0.67
N PHE A 188 -0.54 -3.15 -1.73
CA PHE A 188 -0.43 -3.81 -3.03
C PHE A 188 0.99 -3.73 -3.61
N GLU A 189 1.60 -2.53 -3.58
CA GLU A 189 2.97 -2.31 -4.05
C GLU A 189 4.03 -3.08 -3.24
N GLN A 190 3.80 -3.29 -1.93
CA GLN A 190 4.67 -4.12 -1.10
C GLN A 190 4.74 -5.55 -1.63
N TYR A 191 3.61 -6.09 -2.08
CA TYR A 191 3.54 -7.39 -2.72
C TYR A 191 3.91 -7.36 -4.21
N GLY A 192 4.38 -6.22 -4.75
CA GLY A 192 4.83 -6.07 -6.12
C GLY A 192 3.71 -5.93 -7.16
N VAL A 193 2.47 -5.69 -6.73
CA VAL A 193 1.35 -5.37 -7.61
C VAL A 193 1.42 -3.90 -8.00
N GLN A 194 1.24 -3.59 -9.28
CA GLN A 194 1.15 -2.22 -9.77
C GLN A 194 -0.25 -1.66 -9.52
N THR A 195 -0.34 -0.44 -9.02
CA THR A 195 -1.60 0.30 -8.86
C THR A 195 -1.83 1.19 -10.06
N LYS A 196 -3.06 1.19 -10.60
CA LYS A 196 -3.51 2.11 -11.64
C LYS A 196 -4.97 2.49 -11.39
N SER A 197 -5.39 3.59 -12.02
CA SER A 197 -6.76 4.07 -12.00
C SER A 197 -7.42 3.89 -13.37
N LEU A 198 -8.66 3.40 -13.37
CA LEU A 198 -9.49 3.29 -14.56
C LEU A 198 -10.42 4.50 -14.62
N ARG A 199 -10.07 5.49 -15.44
CA ARG A 199 -10.81 6.76 -15.61
C ARG A 199 -11.81 6.75 -16.77
N GLN A 200 -12.04 5.58 -17.36
CA GLN A 200 -12.94 5.37 -18.51
C GLN A 200 -13.90 4.24 -18.20
N ALA A 201 -15.04 4.20 -18.89
CA ALA A 201 -15.98 3.09 -18.78
C ALA A 201 -15.27 1.74 -18.99
N PRO A 202 -15.46 0.75 -18.09
CA PRO A 202 -14.82 -0.55 -18.23
C PRO A 202 -15.31 -1.27 -19.48
N ASN A 203 -14.37 -1.85 -20.20
CA ASN A 203 -14.61 -2.66 -21.39
C ASN A 203 -13.56 -3.77 -21.50
N ALA A 204 -13.70 -4.64 -22.49
CA ALA A 204 -12.77 -5.75 -22.68
C ALA A 204 -11.30 -5.30 -22.85
N ASP A 205 -11.07 -4.16 -23.52
CA ASP A 205 -9.73 -3.69 -23.82
C ASP A 205 -8.99 -3.10 -22.62
N ASN A 206 -9.67 -2.35 -21.76
CA ASN A 206 -9.03 -1.75 -20.60
C ASN A 206 -8.97 -2.68 -19.38
N LEU A 207 -9.78 -3.75 -19.34
CA LEU A 207 -9.73 -4.75 -18.28
C LEU A 207 -8.75 -5.90 -18.55
N LYS A 208 -8.40 -6.21 -19.81
CA LYS A 208 -7.64 -7.43 -20.16
C LYS A 208 -6.30 -7.61 -19.46
N ASP A 209 -5.61 -6.52 -19.13
CA ASP A 209 -4.29 -6.55 -18.47
C ASP A 209 -4.39 -6.39 -16.94
N ALA A 210 -5.60 -6.18 -16.41
CA ALA A 210 -5.85 -6.11 -14.98
C ALA A 210 -5.93 -7.51 -14.39
N ALA A 211 -5.18 -7.74 -13.31
CA ALA A 211 -5.32 -8.93 -12.50
C ALA A 211 -6.49 -8.78 -11.51
N VAL A 212 -6.63 -7.56 -10.96
CA VAL A 212 -7.71 -7.18 -10.04
C VAL A 212 -8.38 -5.91 -10.56
N TYR A 213 -9.71 -5.85 -10.50
CA TYR A 213 -10.48 -4.62 -10.71
C TYR A 213 -11.21 -4.32 -9.40
N PHE A 214 -11.01 -3.12 -8.89
CA PHE A 214 -11.54 -2.66 -7.61
C PHE A 214 -12.62 -1.62 -7.87
N LEU A 215 -13.86 -2.07 -7.77
CA LEU A 215 -15.05 -1.26 -7.90
C LEU A 215 -15.53 -0.85 -6.50
N ILE A 216 -15.66 0.45 -6.30
CA ILE A 216 -15.94 1.05 -5.01
C ILE A 216 -17.01 2.11 -5.19
N ASP A 217 -17.98 2.14 -4.27
CA ASP A 217 -18.92 3.25 -4.02
C ASP A 217 -19.33 4.08 -5.27
N PRO A 218 -20.01 3.47 -6.27
CA PRO A 218 -20.45 4.22 -7.45
C PRO A 218 -21.33 5.42 -7.07
N ASP A 219 -21.00 6.59 -7.62
CA ASP A 219 -21.61 7.86 -7.23
C ASP A 219 -23.13 7.88 -7.42
N TRP A 220 -23.82 8.53 -6.50
CA TRP A 220 -25.21 8.95 -6.65
C TRP A 220 -25.33 10.49 -6.81
N PRO A 221 -26.44 11.06 -7.34
CA PRO A 221 -26.63 12.51 -7.51
C PRO A 221 -26.38 13.42 -6.31
N LYS A 222 -26.31 12.86 -5.10
CA LYS A 222 -25.95 13.59 -3.86
C LYS A 222 -24.47 14.00 -3.85
N GLU A 223 -23.60 13.15 -4.36
CA GLU A 223 -22.13 13.33 -4.36
C GLU A 223 -21.65 13.88 -5.70
N ASN A 224 -22.19 13.34 -6.79
CA ASN A 224 -21.87 13.78 -8.15
C ASN A 224 -23.14 14.14 -8.90
N LYS A 225 -23.28 15.41 -9.32
CA LYS A 225 -24.48 15.90 -10.04
C LYS A 225 -24.71 15.21 -11.40
N LYS A 226 -23.69 14.53 -11.94
CA LYS A 226 -23.73 13.80 -13.21
C LYS A 226 -23.00 12.47 -13.05
N PRO A 227 -23.56 11.53 -12.27
CA PRO A 227 -22.90 10.26 -12.01
C PRO A 227 -22.82 9.44 -13.30
N ASN A 228 -21.73 8.70 -13.48
CA ASN A 228 -21.64 7.72 -14.55
C ASN A 228 -22.31 6.44 -14.06
N TYR A 229 -23.42 6.04 -14.66
CA TYR A 229 -24.13 4.84 -14.25
C TYR A 229 -23.49 3.57 -14.81
N ILE A 230 -23.57 2.48 -14.04
CA ILE A 230 -23.22 1.15 -14.54
C ILE A 230 -24.34 0.70 -15.49
N GLU A 231 -24.02 0.58 -16.78
CA GLU A 231 -24.94 0.14 -17.82
C GLU A 231 -24.67 -1.32 -18.20
N GLU A 232 -25.60 -1.94 -18.92
CA GLU A 232 -25.56 -3.37 -19.28
C GLU A 232 -24.25 -3.77 -19.98
N GLN A 233 -23.76 -2.94 -20.91
CA GLN A 233 -22.49 -3.17 -21.61
C GLN A 233 -21.28 -3.24 -20.66
N HIS A 234 -21.28 -2.42 -19.60
CA HIS A 234 -20.22 -2.43 -18.58
C HIS A 234 -20.31 -3.72 -17.77
N MET A 235 -21.53 -4.13 -17.41
CA MET A 235 -21.77 -5.35 -16.65
C MET A 235 -21.32 -6.59 -17.42
N ASP A 236 -21.58 -6.64 -18.73
CA ASP A 236 -21.18 -7.76 -19.58
C ASP A 236 -19.67 -7.82 -19.78
N ALA A 237 -19.01 -6.68 -19.92
CA ALA A 237 -17.56 -6.61 -19.97
C ALA A 237 -16.92 -7.11 -18.67
N ILE A 238 -17.38 -6.60 -17.52
CA ILE A 238 -16.87 -7.01 -16.19
C ILE A 238 -17.14 -8.49 -15.95
N TYR A 239 -18.36 -8.97 -16.21
CA TYR A 239 -18.72 -10.37 -16.03
C TYR A 239 -17.89 -11.30 -16.91
N SER A 240 -17.69 -10.95 -18.18
CA SER A 240 -16.88 -11.73 -19.11
C SER A 240 -15.41 -11.78 -18.67
N TRP A 241 -14.86 -10.64 -18.22
CA TRP A 241 -13.50 -10.55 -17.70
C TRP A 241 -13.32 -11.38 -16.42
N VAL A 242 -14.25 -11.30 -15.46
CA VAL A 242 -14.23 -12.18 -14.26
C VAL A 242 -14.30 -13.64 -14.69
N LYS A 243 -15.26 -14.01 -15.55
CA LYS A 243 -15.41 -15.39 -16.01
C LYS A 243 -14.13 -15.95 -16.66
N ALA A 244 -13.34 -15.09 -17.32
CA ALA A 244 -12.06 -15.44 -17.94
C ALA A 244 -10.89 -15.58 -16.93
N GLY A 245 -11.05 -15.14 -15.68
CA GLY A 245 -10.02 -15.25 -14.64
C GLY A 245 -9.73 -13.96 -13.87
N GLY A 246 -10.41 -12.86 -14.19
CA GLY A 246 -10.29 -11.61 -13.44
C GLY A 246 -10.77 -11.75 -11.99
N VAL A 247 -10.18 -10.95 -11.10
CA VAL A 247 -10.57 -10.86 -9.69
C VAL A 247 -11.25 -9.53 -9.42
N LEU A 248 -12.56 -9.55 -9.13
CA LEU A 248 -13.33 -8.33 -8.85
C LEU A 248 -13.41 -8.09 -7.34
N MET A 249 -13.11 -6.88 -6.90
CA MET A 249 -13.44 -6.38 -5.56
C MET A 249 -14.63 -5.44 -5.68
N MET A 250 -15.69 -5.67 -4.91
CA MET A 250 -16.91 -4.86 -4.89
C MET A 250 -17.14 -4.31 -3.49
N PHE A 251 -16.81 -3.05 -3.28
CA PHE A 251 -17.02 -2.37 -2.01
C PHE A 251 -18.16 -1.36 -2.20
N ALA A 252 -19.04 -1.25 -1.24
CA ALA A 252 -20.14 -0.28 -1.26
C ALA A 252 -20.39 0.20 0.15
N ASN A 253 -20.90 1.40 0.30
CA ASN A 253 -21.36 1.94 1.57
C ASN A 253 -22.85 1.59 1.81
N ASP A 254 -23.57 2.45 2.52
CA ASP A 254 -25.03 2.38 2.68
C ASP A 254 -25.84 3.05 1.54
N SER A 255 -27.16 2.89 1.59
CA SER A 255 -28.09 3.34 0.54
C SER A 255 -28.20 4.86 0.39
N ASN A 256 -27.61 5.64 1.30
CA ASN A 256 -27.54 7.09 1.17
C ASN A 256 -26.34 7.58 0.36
N ASN A 257 -25.39 6.71 0.03
CA ASN A 257 -24.12 7.07 -0.60
C ASN A 257 -23.86 6.26 -1.89
N VAL A 258 -24.43 5.05 -2.02
CA VAL A 258 -24.22 4.20 -3.22
C VAL A 258 -25.38 4.30 -4.21
N GLU A 259 -25.06 4.30 -5.51
CA GLU A 259 -26.01 3.97 -6.57
C GLU A 259 -26.36 2.47 -6.60
N PHE A 260 -27.26 2.04 -5.70
CA PHE A 260 -27.53 0.61 -5.56
C PHE A 260 -28.29 -0.02 -6.73
N LYS A 261 -29.09 0.74 -7.49
CA LYS A 261 -29.99 0.14 -8.48
C LYS A 261 -29.22 -0.58 -9.58
N ASN A 262 -28.18 0.02 -10.17
CA ASN A 262 -27.40 -0.68 -11.18
C ASN A 262 -26.22 -1.45 -10.58
N TYR A 263 -25.70 -1.02 -9.42
CA TYR A 263 -24.68 -1.79 -8.71
C TYR A 263 -25.18 -3.18 -8.30
N ASN A 264 -26.42 -3.29 -7.80
CA ASN A 264 -27.04 -4.58 -7.48
C ASN A 264 -27.38 -5.43 -8.71
N LYS A 265 -27.66 -4.82 -9.88
CA LYS A 265 -27.79 -5.59 -11.13
C LYS A 265 -26.47 -6.27 -11.50
N LEU A 266 -25.34 -5.56 -11.35
CA LEU A 266 -24.02 -6.13 -11.57
C LEU A 266 -23.70 -7.21 -10.52
N ALA A 267 -23.83 -6.88 -9.23
CA ALA A 267 -23.58 -7.81 -8.12
C ALA A 267 -24.42 -9.09 -8.25
N GLY A 268 -25.67 -8.95 -8.70
CA GLY A 268 -26.60 -10.06 -8.93
C GLY A 268 -26.10 -11.08 -9.96
N LYS A 269 -25.32 -10.65 -10.96
CA LYS A 269 -24.66 -11.58 -11.92
C LYS A 269 -23.69 -12.55 -11.22
N PHE A 270 -23.24 -12.20 -10.01
CA PHE A 270 -22.35 -13.02 -9.18
C PHE A 270 -23.08 -13.66 -7.98
N GLY A 271 -24.40 -13.53 -7.88
CA GLY A 271 -25.19 -14.06 -6.75
C GLY A 271 -25.10 -13.23 -5.47
N ILE A 272 -24.73 -11.95 -5.58
CA ILE A 272 -24.58 -11.02 -4.44
C ILE A 272 -25.61 -9.90 -4.57
N GLN A 273 -26.21 -9.51 -3.45
CA GLN A 273 -27.03 -8.30 -3.35
C GLN A 273 -26.62 -7.52 -2.11
N PHE A 274 -26.36 -6.23 -2.28
CA PHE A 274 -26.19 -5.27 -1.19
C PHE A 274 -27.58 -4.84 -0.72
N ASN A 275 -27.86 -5.02 0.56
CA ASN A 275 -29.16 -4.72 1.14
C ASN A 275 -29.33 -3.20 1.30
N GLU A 276 -30.45 -2.67 0.80
CA GLU A 276 -30.75 -1.23 0.81
C GLU A 276 -31.42 -0.76 2.12
N SER A 277 -31.65 -1.70 3.05
CA SER A 277 -32.20 -1.42 4.39
C SER A 277 -31.31 -0.47 5.19
N SER A 278 -31.84 0.08 6.28
CA SER A 278 -31.10 0.97 7.18
C SER A 278 -29.70 0.44 7.49
N PRO A 279 -28.65 1.28 7.41
CA PRO A 279 -27.27 0.86 7.63
C PRO A 279 -27.10 0.20 9.00
N ARG A 280 -26.33 -0.88 9.02
CA ARG A 280 -25.90 -1.54 10.25
C ARG A 280 -24.63 -0.84 10.77
N ASN A 281 -24.31 -1.02 12.05
CA ASN A 281 -23.10 -0.46 12.68
C ASN A 281 -23.05 1.08 12.58
N LEU A 282 -24.13 1.75 12.97
CA LEU A 282 -24.23 3.21 13.04
C LEU A 282 -23.37 3.75 14.19
N VAL A 283 -22.07 3.93 13.93
CA VAL A 283 -21.11 4.38 14.93
C VAL A 283 -21.28 5.87 15.22
N LYS A 284 -21.46 6.21 16.49
CA LYS A 284 -21.52 7.60 16.96
C LYS A 284 -20.20 7.99 17.61
N GLY A 285 -19.54 9.01 17.07
CA GLY A 285 -18.25 9.48 17.56
C GLY A 285 -17.20 8.36 17.54
N ASN A 286 -16.63 8.03 18.70
CA ASN A 286 -15.59 7.01 18.87
C ASN A 286 -16.13 5.71 19.49
N ASP A 287 -17.41 5.40 19.33
CA ASP A 287 -18.00 4.11 19.75
C ASP A 287 -17.56 2.97 18.83
N TYR A 288 -16.26 2.65 18.90
CA TYR A 288 -15.64 1.60 18.11
C TYR A 288 -16.31 0.22 18.28
N PRO A 289 -16.74 -0.22 19.48
CA PRO A 289 -17.45 -1.49 19.66
C PRO A 289 -18.65 -1.69 18.73
N THR A 290 -19.38 -0.62 18.37
CA THR A 290 -20.51 -0.71 17.44
C THR A 290 -20.08 -1.08 16.01
N GLY A 291 -18.86 -0.71 15.59
CA GLY A 291 -18.31 -1.08 14.29
C GLY A 291 -17.43 -2.33 14.31
N THR A 292 -17.21 -2.93 15.47
CA THR A 292 -16.32 -4.08 15.62
C THR A 292 -16.99 -5.36 15.13
N ILE A 293 -16.31 -6.09 14.26
CA ILE A 293 -16.68 -7.42 13.81
C ILE A 293 -15.54 -8.39 14.12
N SER A 294 -15.85 -9.43 14.89
CA SER A 294 -14.91 -10.51 15.18
C SER A 294 -14.82 -11.50 14.02
N ILE A 295 -13.60 -11.82 13.63
CA ILE A 295 -13.28 -12.78 12.60
C ILE A 295 -13.16 -14.17 13.25
N PRO A 296 -13.97 -15.16 12.83
CA PRO A 296 -13.85 -16.52 13.33
C PRO A 296 -12.48 -17.14 13.01
N LYS A 297 -11.95 -17.93 13.94
CA LYS A 297 -10.73 -18.72 13.70
C LYS A 297 -10.95 -19.65 12.49
N GLY A 298 -9.99 -19.67 11.58
CA GLY A 298 -10.06 -20.49 10.37
C GLY A 298 -10.78 -19.83 9.19
N ASN A 299 -11.09 -18.52 9.28
CA ASN A 299 -11.55 -17.75 8.12
C ASN A 299 -10.62 -17.96 6.91
N GLU A 300 -11.21 -18.17 5.73
CA GLU A 300 -10.43 -18.56 4.55
C GLU A 300 -9.55 -17.42 4.01
N ILE A 301 -9.95 -16.17 4.24
CA ILE A 301 -9.26 -14.93 3.83
C ILE A 301 -8.48 -14.35 5.01
N PHE A 302 -9.19 -13.96 6.07
CA PHE A 302 -8.65 -13.21 7.19
C PHE A 302 -8.04 -14.14 8.25
N ARG A 303 -6.80 -14.58 7.99
CA ARG A 303 -6.14 -15.62 8.79
C ARG A 303 -5.41 -15.07 10.02
N THR A 304 -5.07 -13.79 10.01
CA THR A 304 -4.24 -13.15 11.04
C THR A 304 -4.99 -12.10 11.85
N ALA A 305 -5.90 -11.36 11.20
CA ALA A 305 -6.79 -10.43 11.89
C ALA A 305 -7.88 -11.18 12.67
N LYS A 306 -8.17 -10.70 13.88
CA LYS A 306 -9.17 -11.22 14.81
C LYS A 306 -10.36 -10.30 14.94
N ASN A 307 -10.15 -8.98 14.89
CA ASN A 307 -11.24 -8.02 14.88
C ASN A 307 -10.99 -6.97 13.81
N ILE A 308 -12.04 -6.65 13.06
CA ILE A 308 -12.03 -5.55 12.11
C ILE A 308 -13.06 -4.52 12.51
N TYR A 309 -12.88 -3.31 11.98
CA TYR A 309 -13.80 -2.20 12.11
C TYR A 309 -14.42 -1.89 10.75
N VAL A 310 -15.75 -1.91 10.70
CA VAL A 310 -16.58 -1.48 9.57
C VAL A 310 -17.79 -0.73 10.12
N LYS A 311 -18.19 0.37 9.49
CA LYS A 311 -19.27 1.24 10.00
C LYS A 311 -20.26 1.55 8.89
N GLU A 312 -21.49 1.82 9.28
CA GLU A 312 -22.55 2.27 8.36
C GLU A 312 -22.70 1.33 7.16
N ILE A 313 -22.70 0.03 7.44
CA ILE A 313 -22.56 -0.98 6.40
C ILE A 313 -23.88 -1.36 5.75
N SER A 314 -23.81 -1.71 4.47
CA SER A 314 -24.83 -2.52 3.80
C SER A 314 -24.54 -4.01 4.06
N THR A 315 -25.49 -4.73 4.68
CA THR A 315 -25.36 -6.20 4.78
C THR A 315 -25.61 -6.85 3.42
N LEU A 316 -25.14 -8.08 3.25
CA LEU A 316 -25.27 -8.79 1.97
C LEU A 316 -26.36 -9.87 2.05
N SER A 317 -27.08 -10.04 0.95
CA SER A 317 -27.80 -11.26 0.64
C SER A 317 -27.01 -12.03 -0.41
N VAL A 318 -26.87 -13.35 -0.22
CA VAL A 318 -26.06 -14.20 -1.11
C VAL A 318 -26.82 -15.44 -1.53
N GLN A 319 -26.63 -15.82 -2.79
CA GLN A 319 -27.09 -17.07 -3.36
C GLN A 319 -26.00 -17.64 -4.26
N ALA A 320 -26.05 -18.95 -4.51
CA ALA A 320 -25.08 -19.61 -5.39
C ALA A 320 -24.96 -18.84 -6.73
N PRO A 321 -23.73 -18.60 -7.23
CA PRO A 321 -22.47 -19.18 -6.77
C PRO A 321 -21.78 -18.44 -5.60
N ALA A 322 -22.35 -17.35 -5.09
CA ALA A 322 -21.81 -16.65 -3.92
C ALA A 322 -22.06 -17.41 -2.60
N LYS A 323 -21.16 -17.20 -1.66
CA LYS A 323 -21.26 -17.66 -0.26
C LYS A 323 -20.77 -16.59 0.69
N SER A 324 -21.28 -16.60 1.92
CA SER A 324 -20.72 -15.80 3.02
C SER A 324 -19.30 -16.27 3.35
N ILE A 325 -18.40 -15.31 3.59
CA ILE A 325 -17.07 -15.57 4.16
C ILE A 325 -16.89 -14.94 5.54
N LEU A 326 -17.79 -14.03 5.91
CA LEU A 326 -17.82 -13.39 7.21
C LEU A 326 -19.27 -13.01 7.51
N SER A 327 -19.76 -13.49 8.63
CA SER A 327 -21.09 -13.18 9.14
C SER A 327 -20.99 -12.71 10.58
N ASP A 328 -21.86 -11.78 10.96
CA ASP A 328 -21.95 -11.31 12.33
C ASP A 328 -23.43 -11.21 12.71
N LYS A 329 -23.83 -11.83 13.83
CA LYS A 329 -25.21 -11.83 14.35
C LYS A 329 -26.28 -12.22 13.31
N GLY A 330 -25.95 -13.14 12.41
CA GLY A 330 -26.89 -13.67 11.40
C GLY A 330 -26.84 -12.96 10.04
N ASP A 331 -26.26 -11.76 9.94
CA ASP A 331 -26.10 -11.09 8.66
C ASP A 331 -24.79 -11.46 7.98
N VAL A 332 -24.78 -11.43 6.65
CA VAL A 332 -23.56 -11.55 5.85
C VAL A 332 -22.91 -10.17 5.73
N ILE A 333 -21.64 -10.12 6.12
CA ILE A 333 -20.83 -8.89 6.12
C ILE A 333 -19.98 -8.84 4.86
N ALA A 334 -19.35 -9.96 4.52
CA ALA A 334 -18.55 -10.09 3.32
C ALA A 334 -18.78 -11.46 2.67
N ALA A 335 -18.68 -11.48 1.35
CA ALA A 335 -19.01 -12.62 0.52
C ALA A 335 -17.94 -12.87 -0.54
N VAL A 336 -17.87 -14.11 -1.00
CA VAL A 336 -17.08 -14.51 -2.16
C VAL A 336 -17.96 -15.24 -3.16
N SER A 337 -17.75 -14.95 -4.44
CA SER A 337 -18.36 -15.68 -5.55
C SER A 337 -17.29 -16.20 -6.50
N ARG A 338 -17.51 -17.37 -7.09
CA ARG A 338 -16.64 -17.95 -8.12
C ARG A 338 -17.44 -18.14 -9.39
N VAL A 339 -16.98 -17.53 -10.48
CA VAL A 339 -17.63 -17.60 -11.79
C VAL A 339 -16.58 -17.88 -12.85
N GLY A 340 -16.75 -18.99 -13.57
CA GLY A 340 -15.74 -19.46 -14.51
C GLY A 340 -14.41 -19.68 -13.80
N LYS A 341 -13.36 -18.98 -14.26
CA LYS A 341 -12.03 -19.02 -13.65
C LYS A 341 -11.78 -17.89 -12.64
N GLY A 342 -12.66 -16.89 -12.57
CA GLY A 342 -12.48 -15.72 -11.74
C GLY A 342 -13.13 -15.81 -10.38
N THR A 343 -12.87 -14.76 -9.60
CA THR A 343 -13.33 -14.64 -8.21
C THR A 343 -13.85 -13.24 -7.97
N VAL A 344 -14.92 -13.12 -7.19
CA VAL A 344 -15.44 -11.84 -6.70
C VAL A 344 -15.35 -11.84 -5.18
N PHE A 345 -14.87 -10.76 -4.59
CA PHE A 345 -14.95 -10.46 -3.17
C PHE A 345 -15.81 -9.21 -2.97
N ALA A 346 -16.78 -9.27 -2.06
CA ALA A 346 -17.66 -8.15 -1.76
C ALA A 346 -17.76 -7.89 -0.26
N ILE A 347 -17.86 -6.61 0.11
CA ILE A 347 -18.13 -6.14 1.47
C ILE A 347 -18.93 -4.83 1.38
N GLY A 348 -19.93 -4.66 2.24
CA GLY A 348 -20.76 -3.45 2.26
C GLY A 348 -20.22 -2.33 3.13
N ASP A 349 -18.91 -2.11 3.11
CA ASP A 349 -18.26 -0.89 3.59
C ASP A 349 -17.26 -0.46 2.49
N PRO A 350 -16.99 0.85 2.28
CA PRO A 350 -15.91 1.35 1.44
C PRO A 350 -14.52 1.08 2.07
N TRP A 351 -14.37 -0.10 2.65
CA TRP A 351 -13.43 -0.48 3.67
C TRP A 351 -11.98 -0.26 3.27
N LEU A 352 -11.08 -0.21 4.27
CA LEU A 352 -9.63 -0.12 4.08
C LEU A 352 -9.14 1.18 3.41
N TYR A 353 -9.91 2.27 3.48
CA TYR A 353 -9.43 3.61 3.17
C TYR A 353 -8.48 4.10 4.30
N ASN A 354 -7.71 5.15 4.04
CA ASN A 354 -6.55 5.56 4.86
C ASN A 354 -6.90 5.70 6.35
N GLU A 355 -8.06 6.27 6.67
CA GLU A 355 -8.56 6.43 8.04
C GLU A 355 -8.57 5.11 8.85
N TYR A 356 -8.72 3.96 8.18
CA TYR A 356 -8.78 2.64 8.79
C TYR A 356 -7.44 1.90 8.82
N LEU A 357 -6.42 2.40 8.12
CA LEU A 357 -5.16 1.68 7.93
C LEU A 357 -3.94 2.37 8.53
N ASP A 358 -3.99 3.69 8.70
CA ASP A 358 -2.83 4.49 9.06
C ASP A 358 -2.40 4.41 10.53
N GLY A 359 -3.19 3.71 11.36
CA GLY A 359 -2.95 3.53 12.80
C GLY A 359 -3.15 4.78 13.66
N ARG A 360 -3.71 5.87 13.12
CA ARG A 360 -3.94 7.13 13.83
C ARG A 360 -5.31 7.17 14.51
N LYS A 361 -6.33 6.53 13.92
CA LYS A 361 -7.72 6.54 14.43
C LYS A 361 -8.07 5.28 15.21
N LEU A 362 -7.86 4.10 14.62
CA LEU A 362 -8.34 2.85 15.19
C LEU A 362 -7.48 2.41 16.38
N PRO A 363 -8.08 1.98 17.50
CA PRO A 363 -7.36 1.31 18.59
C PRO A 363 -6.62 0.05 18.10
N ALA A 364 -5.51 -0.29 18.76
CA ALA A 364 -4.63 -1.40 18.34
C ALA A 364 -5.30 -2.79 18.26
N HIS A 365 -6.44 -3.01 18.90
CA HIS A 365 -7.19 -4.27 18.83
C HIS A 365 -8.08 -4.39 17.59
N LEU A 366 -8.24 -3.32 16.80
CA LEU A 366 -8.92 -3.30 15.51
C LEU A 366 -7.88 -3.41 14.41
N GLU A 367 -7.82 -4.59 13.82
CA GLU A 367 -6.68 -5.09 13.06
C GLU A 367 -6.92 -4.94 11.54
N ASN A 368 -7.53 -3.82 11.11
CA ASN A 368 -7.83 -3.56 9.70
C ASN A 368 -6.57 -3.56 8.82
N PHE A 369 -5.45 -3.09 9.35
CA PHE A 369 -4.15 -3.17 8.65
C PHE A 369 -3.73 -4.62 8.38
N GLN A 370 -3.84 -5.50 9.37
CA GLN A 370 -3.57 -6.93 9.21
C GLN A 370 -4.59 -7.57 8.25
N ALA A 371 -5.86 -7.19 8.35
CA ALA A 371 -6.91 -7.68 7.47
C ALA A 371 -6.70 -7.25 6.00
N ALA A 372 -6.18 -6.05 5.76
CA ALA A 372 -5.77 -5.59 4.43
C ALA A 372 -4.66 -6.47 3.86
N HIS A 373 -3.63 -6.79 4.65
CA HIS A 373 -2.57 -7.73 4.24
C HIS A 373 -3.09 -9.14 3.95
N ASP A 374 -4.05 -9.63 4.74
CA ASP A 374 -4.71 -10.91 4.51
C ASP A 374 -5.48 -10.91 3.18
N LEU A 375 -6.30 -9.88 2.96
CA LEU A 375 -7.10 -9.72 1.75
C LEU A 375 -6.21 -9.59 0.51
N VAL A 376 -5.22 -8.70 0.51
CA VAL A 376 -4.33 -8.50 -0.64
C VAL A 376 -3.58 -9.78 -1.00
N ARG A 377 -3.05 -10.51 -0.02
CA ARG A 377 -2.39 -11.81 -0.28
C ARG A 377 -3.36 -12.84 -0.84
N TRP A 378 -4.60 -12.86 -0.34
CA TRP A 378 -5.61 -13.77 -0.84
C TRP A 378 -6.02 -13.44 -2.28
N LEU A 379 -6.23 -12.15 -2.59
CA LEU A 379 -6.57 -11.65 -3.92
C LEU A 379 -5.49 -12.02 -4.93
N ILE A 380 -4.22 -11.77 -4.62
CA ILE A 380 -3.07 -12.15 -5.48
C ILE A 380 -3.11 -13.64 -5.82
N LYS A 381 -3.45 -14.50 -4.85
CA LYS A 381 -3.57 -15.95 -5.07
C LYS A 381 -4.77 -16.36 -5.93
N GLN A 382 -5.79 -15.50 -6.06
CA GLN A 382 -6.95 -15.77 -6.91
C GLN A 382 -6.70 -15.37 -8.37
N THR A 383 -5.69 -14.54 -8.63
CA THR A 383 -5.34 -14.13 -9.98
C THR A 383 -4.54 -15.23 -10.68
N ASN A 384 -4.77 -15.41 -12.00
CA ASN A 384 -4.06 -16.37 -12.84
C ASN A 384 -2.57 -16.07 -13.01
#